data_AF-A0A932UXZ0-F1
#
_entry.id   AF-A0A932UXZ0-F1
#
_cell.length_a   1.000
_cell.length_b   1.000
_cell.length_c   1.000
_cell.angle_alpha   90.00
_cell.angle_beta   90.00
_cell.angle_gamma   90.00
#
_symmetry.space_group_name_H-M   'P 1'
#
loop_
_entity.id
_entity.type
_entity.pdbx_description
1 polymer ?
#
loop_
_entity_poly.entity_id
_entity_poly.type
_entity_poly.pdbx_seq_one_letter_code
_entity_poly.pdbx_strand_id
1 'polypeptide(L)'
;MAGDMIQHGPNVIHPEQESAVGSRNSLNRDKRDEYAEAKLLVDEEVDKILNHIHAKLPPEVLSRLEVMGSIKGKLHSYFNQSYQNMLNRYLTTVEDEFGKKVRDLIDVEEMRGLNRYAPRPVSYLLDRVGGADKFNTSEVEKSIVNMFGHLHGHIQREMTDLETHTNSLLRRKTDVGAFVRGENAYAIVKCSFRDHRDKPENVYEIKLALNVLDSELISPIYHYQESIEHIIKEAIAKHLGEIVDKELEKINASLVDEGKNELTAEEKIFERINILEAHTSDEESEGSKRYTLLAKKFFDAIEGVQAEIHDNEYDVLGVRENIFKVIQDENIRNRGFNTAVNAITHILDTGKMGYQHLEFFKGTRRAVIREYSETDPDILPDERYGIEIVYYNKQQIDAMREAYKQQLAELDRCTIEVWDVAEAIYVEHRTATGREDWDVISKRLLEIKPPRRSWFSFGAADEETEEPAEEAEGTPHWNEISFLDAEDSGHARNNPTYDSRVKELRARFPLMRDKLNLVFEETNPELRMIVDNRIEFLESEFNRFAAQINPFHLQPGVLVDMDIVSIKRKSATMMNMANVLNEFLSAISMGFKDSAFAEFSRRRSTERKDLSGEFESATGLAEWEEQGEEVFE
;
A
#
# COMPACT_ATOMS: atom_id res chain seq x y z
N MET A 1 10.45 42.80 -53.60
CA MET A 1 10.12 42.20 -54.91
C MET A 1 11.37 42.19 -55.76
N ALA A 2 12.11 41.09 -55.68
CA ALA A 2 12.97 40.60 -56.75
C ALA A 2 12.46 39.17 -56.96
N GLY A 3 11.68 38.95 -58.02
CA GLY A 3 11.26 37.60 -58.38
C GLY A 3 12.48 36.87 -58.87
N ASP A 4 12.89 35.81 -58.17
CA ASP A 4 13.84 34.86 -58.70
C ASP A 4 13.25 34.33 -60.02
N MET A 5 13.80 34.81 -61.13
CA MET A 5 13.54 34.26 -62.45
C MET A 5 14.20 32.88 -62.47
N ILE A 6 13.41 31.87 -62.10
CA ILE A 6 13.79 30.46 -62.24
C ILE A 6 14.02 30.24 -63.74
N GLN A 7 15.28 30.04 -64.12
CA GLN A 7 15.68 29.81 -65.50
C GLN A 7 15.05 28.50 -65.99
N HIS A 8 14.10 28.58 -66.91
CA HIS A 8 13.46 27.41 -67.49
C HIS A 8 14.47 26.66 -68.38
N GLY A 9 14.62 25.35 -68.15
CA GLY A 9 15.38 24.47 -69.03
C GLY A 9 14.70 24.33 -70.41
N PRO A 10 15.45 23.92 -71.45
CA PRO A 10 14.89 23.72 -72.79
C PRO A 10 13.75 22.69 -72.76
N ASN A 11 12.64 23.06 -73.39
CA ASN A 11 11.35 22.38 -73.25
C ASN A 11 11.18 21.22 -74.25
N VAL A 12 12.16 20.32 -74.33
CA VAL A 12 12.17 19.18 -75.26
C VAL A 12 12.78 17.95 -74.58
N ILE A 13 12.11 16.80 -74.62
CA ILE A 13 12.76 15.51 -74.34
C ILE A 13 13.30 14.98 -75.67
N HIS A 14 14.60 15.15 -75.90
CA HIS A 14 15.29 14.66 -77.09
C HIS A 14 16.47 13.79 -76.65
N PRO A 15 16.67 12.59 -77.21
CA PRO A 15 17.70 11.66 -76.74
C PRO A 15 19.14 12.18 -76.88
N GLU A 16 19.37 13.18 -77.73
CA GLU A 16 20.69 13.79 -77.97
C GLU A 16 20.86 15.21 -77.37
N GLN A 17 19.81 15.80 -76.77
CA GLN A 17 19.91 17.12 -76.14
C GLN A 17 19.61 17.00 -74.63
N GLU A 18 20.46 17.61 -73.81
CA GLU A 18 20.36 17.52 -72.34
C GLU A 18 19.08 18.20 -71.83
N SER A 19 18.20 17.44 -71.14
CA SER A 19 16.96 17.94 -70.53
C SER A 19 16.86 17.49 -69.07
N ALA A 20 16.52 18.42 -68.18
CA ALA A 20 16.39 18.20 -66.74
C ALA A 20 15.10 17.43 -66.38
N VAL A 21 15.25 16.24 -65.79
CA VAL A 21 14.14 15.39 -65.35
C VAL A 21 13.70 15.80 -63.94
N GLY A 22 12.46 16.30 -63.81
CA GLY A 22 11.84 16.68 -62.53
C GLY A 22 10.68 15.76 -62.12
N SER A 23 10.52 15.57 -60.81
CA SER A 23 9.49 14.77 -60.13
C SER A 23 8.04 15.02 -60.61
N ARG A 24 7.18 13.98 -60.50
CA ARG A 24 5.77 13.91 -60.97
C ARG A 24 4.84 15.02 -60.44
N ASN A 25 5.21 15.69 -59.35
CA ASN A 25 4.42 16.78 -58.74
C ASN A 25 5.16 18.14 -58.75
N SER A 26 6.10 18.34 -59.67
CA SER A 26 6.82 19.62 -59.80
C SER A 26 5.92 20.71 -60.38
N LEU A 27 5.86 21.86 -59.69
CA LEU A 27 5.16 23.08 -60.12
C LEU A 27 5.68 23.66 -61.46
N ASN A 28 6.82 23.16 -61.98
CA ASN A 28 7.45 23.62 -63.22
C ASN A 28 6.98 22.87 -64.49
N ARG A 29 5.96 22.00 -64.41
CA ARG A 29 5.43 21.20 -65.55
C ARG A 29 4.08 21.72 -66.04
N ASP A 30 4.06 22.84 -66.75
CA ASP A 30 2.85 23.35 -67.41
C ASP A 30 2.47 22.49 -68.65
N LYS A 31 1.32 21.80 -68.58
CA LYS A 31 0.58 21.16 -69.71
C LYS A 31 1.40 20.24 -70.65
N ARG A 32 2.23 19.35 -70.13
CA ARG A 32 2.91 18.31 -70.94
C ARG A 32 2.09 17.02 -71.04
N ASP A 33 2.07 16.40 -72.21
CA ASP A 33 1.53 15.05 -72.42
C ASP A 33 2.69 14.05 -72.52
N GLU A 34 3.15 13.59 -71.35
CA GLU A 34 4.29 12.66 -71.22
C GLU A 34 4.04 11.32 -71.91
N TYR A 35 2.77 10.94 -72.09
CA TYR A 35 2.42 9.71 -72.79
C TYR A 35 2.68 9.85 -74.30
N ALA A 36 2.39 11.02 -74.87
CA ALA A 36 2.71 11.32 -76.27
C ALA A 36 4.23 11.43 -76.51
N GLU A 37 4.97 12.06 -75.59
CA GLU A 37 6.43 12.22 -75.70
C GLU A 37 7.17 10.87 -75.54
N ALA A 38 6.79 10.05 -74.56
CA ALA A 38 7.36 8.72 -74.38
C ALA A 38 7.08 7.82 -75.59
N LYS A 39 5.87 7.92 -76.17
CA LYS A 39 5.53 7.20 -77.40
C LYS A 39 6.43 7.60 -78.57
N LEU A 40 6.69 8.90 -78.74
CA LEU A 40 7.53 9.43 -79.81
C LEU A 40 8.98 8.94 -79.67
N LEU A 41 9.51 8.91 -78.45
CA LEU A 41 10.88 8.41 -78.19
C LEU A 41 11.01 6.91 -78.47
N VAL A 42 10.01 6.10 -78.09
CA VAL A 42 10.00 4.67 -78.42
C VAL A 42 9.85 4.47 -79.93
N ASP A 43 9.02 5.25 -80.61
CA ASP A 43 8.84 5.18 -82.06
C ASP A 43 10.16 5.49 -82.80
N GLU A 44 10.89 6.54 -82.40
CA GLU A 44 12.18 6.92 -83.00
C GLU A 44 13.27 5.87 -82.79
N GLU A 45 13.43 5.34 -81.58
CA GLU A 45 14.45 4.33 -81.30
C GLU A 45 14.15 2.99 -82.00
N VAL A 46 12.87 2.60 -82.08
CA VAL A 46 12.46 1.42 -82.86
C VAL A 46 12.73 1.63 -84.35
N ASP A 47 12.51 2.84 -84.89
CA ASP A 47 12.79 3.16 -86.28
C ASP A 47 14.30 3.21 -86.60
N LYS A 48 15.14 3.70 -85.68
CA LYS A 48 16.61 3.61 -85.81
C LYS A 48 17.07 2.16 -85.87
N ILE A 49 16.54 1.30 -84.99
CA ILE A 49 16.87 -0.13 -84.98
C ILE A 49 16.37 -0.81 -86.25
N LEU A 50 15.15 -0.50 -86.71
CA LEU A 50 14.62 -1.00 -87.98
C LEU A 50 15.50 -0.61 -89.16
N ASN A 51 15.92 0.64 -89.25
CA ASN A 51 16.84 1.10 -90.29
C ASN A 51 18.18 0.36 -90.22
N HIS A 52 18.69 0.06 -89.03
CA HIS A 52 19.91 -0.74 -88.87
C HIS A 52 19.72 -2.20 -89.33
N ILE A 53 18.58 -2.81 -89.02
CA ILE A 53 18.21 -4.17 -89.44
C ILE A 53 18.06 -4.22 -90.96
N HIS A 54 17.36 -3.25 -91.57
CA HIS A 54 17.20 -3.15 -93.01
C HIS A 54 18.52 -2.90 -93.75
N ALA A 55 19.44 -2.12 -93.18
CA ALA A 55 20.74 -1.87 -93.77
C ALA A 55 21.69 -3.08 -93.75
N LYS A 56 21.56 -3.97 -92.75
CA LYS A 56 22.46 -5.13 -92.57
C LYS A 56 21.94 -6.45 -93.09
N LEU A 57 20.63 -6.63 -93.24
CA LEU A 57 20.04 -7.91 -93.66
C LEU A 57 19.66 -7.92 -95.15
N PRO A 58 19.99 -8.99 -95.90
CA PRO A 58 19.54 -9.15 -97.28
C PRO A 58 18.00 -9.21 -97.41
N PRO A 59 17.42 -8.74 -98.52
CA PRO A 59 15.97 -8.62 -98.70
C PRO A 59 15.22 -9.96 -98.64
N GLU A 60 15.88 -11.06 -98.97
CA GLU A 60 15.31 -12.42 -98.88
C GLU A 60 15.04 -12.87 -97.43
N VAL A 61 15.81 -12.36 -96.46
CA VAL A 61 15.65 -12.71 -95.04
C VAL A 61 14.61 -11.80 -94.38
N LEU A 62 14.57 -10.52 -94.78
CA LEU A 62 13.57 -9.55 -94.33
C LEU A 62 12.13 -10.01 -94.67
N SER A 63 11.91 -10.48 -95.89
CA SER A 63 10.59 -10.96 -96.33
C SER A 63 10.09 -12.18 -95.55
N ARG A 64 10.99 -13.01 -95.02
CA ARG A 64 10.64 -14.15 -94.15
C ARG A 64 10.37 -13.73 -92.70
N LEU A 65 10.99 -12.66 -92.24
CA LEU A 65 10.82 -12.11 -90.89
C LEU A 65 9.46 -11.40 -90.71
N GLU A 66 8.94 -10.76 -91.77
CA GLU A 66 7.62 -10.11 -91.77
C GLU A 66 6.43 -11.09 -91.65
N VAL A 67 6.62 -12.38 -91.96
CA VAL A 67 5.55 -13.40 -92.00
C VAL A 67 5.01 -13.74 -90.60
N MET A 68 5.78 -13.52 -89.53
CA MET A 68 5.33 -13.72 -88.14
C MET A 68 5.08 -12.41 -87.39
N GLY A 69 4.51 -11.41 -88.09
CA GLY A 69 4.14 -10.11 -87.54
C GLY A 69 5.22 -9.04 -87.74
N SER A 70 4.78 -7.78 -87.82
CA SER A 70 5.68 -6.64 -88.08
C SER A 70 6.79 -6.57 -87.03
N ILE A 71 8.05 -6.55 -87.49
CA ILE A 71 9.27 -6.45 -86.66
C ILE A 71 9.17 -5.25 -85.71
N LYS A 72 8.55 -4.15 -86.17
CA LYS A 72 8.27 -2.95 -85.36
C LYS A 72 7.51 -3.29 -84.09
N GLY A 73 6.40 -4.02 -84.18
CA GLY A 73 5.57 -4.37 -83.03
C GLY A 73 6.30 -5.24 -81.99
N LYS A 74 7.15 -6.18 -82.45
CA LYS A 74 7.95 -7.01 -81.54
C LYS A 74 9.04 -6.20 -80.83
N LEU A 75 9.71 -5.29 -81.55
CA LEU A 75 10.68 -4.37 -80.97
C LEU A 75 10.03 -3.44 -79.94
N HIS A 76 8.84 -2.89 -80.23
CA HIS A 76 8.07 -2.11 -79.25
C HIS A 76 7.78 -2.90 -77.99
N SER A 77 7.30 -4.14 -78.11
CA SER A 77 6.99 -4.98 -76.95
C SER A 77 8.24 -5.30 -76.14
N TYR A 78 9.35 -5.62 -76.80
CA TYR A 78 10.61 -5.94 -76.13
C TYR A 78 11.20 -4.72 -75.41
N PHE A 79 11.23 -3.57 -76.09
CA PHE A 79 11.74 -2.33 -75.50
C PHE A 79 10.89 -1.91 -74.31
N ASN A 80 9.55 -1.92 -74.45
CA ASN A 80 8.65 -1.56 -73.35
C ASN A 80 8.80 -2.49 -72.14
N GLN A 81 8.92 -3.80 -72.36
CA GLN A 81 9.17 -4.76 -71.26
C GLN A 81 10.53 -4.53 -70.58
N SER A 82 11.58 -4.27 -71.36
CA SER A 82 12.92 -3.98 -70.82
C SER A 82 12.95 -2.68 -70.01
N TYR A 83 12.26 -1.64 -70.50
CA TYR A 83 12.11 -0.36 -69.83
C TYR A 83 11.36 -0.52 -68.50
N GLN A 84 10.25 -1.26 -68.51
CA GLN A 84 9.47 -1.53 -67.30
C GLN A 84 10.25 -2.34 -66.26
N ASN A 85 11.06 -3.31 -66.71
CA ASN A 85 11.95 -4.05 -65.81
C ASN A 85 13.06 -3.17 -65.21
N MET A 86 13.65 -2.25 -65.97
CA MET A 86 14.61 -1.29 -65.43
C MET A 86 13.97 -0.31 -64.45
N LEU A 87 12.77 0.20 -64.78
CA LEU A 87 12.02 1.10 -63.91
C LEU A 87 11.69 0.43 -62.57
N ASN A 88 11.25 -0.83 -62.60
CA ASN A 88 10.95 -1.58 -61.38
C ASN A 88 12.21 -1.74 -60.51
N ARG A 89 13.37 -2.07 -61.09
CA ARG A 89 14.63 -2.15 -60.34
C ARG A 89 15.01 -0.81 -59.71
N TYR A 90 14.88 0.27 -60.47
CA TYR A 90 15.14 1.62 -59.97
C TYR A 90 14.21 1.98 -58.81
N LEU A 91 12.90 1.71 -58.93
CA LEU A 91 11.93 1.96 -57.86
C LEU A 91 12.27 1.17 -56.60
N THR A 92 12.63 -0.12 -56.71
CA THR A 92 13.04 -0.91 -55.54
C THR A 92 14.30 -0.35 -54.87
N THR A 93 15.29 0.12 -55.64
CA THR A 93 16.48 0.78 -55.07
C THR A 93 16.13 2.10 -54.37
N VAL A 94 15.26 2.90 -54.98
CA VAL A 94 14.81 4.17 -54.39
C VAL A 94 14.02 3.92 -53.10
N GLU A 95 13.13 2.94 -53.09
CA GLU A 95 12.37 2.54 -51.90
C GLU A 95 13.29 2.08 -50.77
N ASP A 96 14.34 1.30 -51.06
CA ASP A 96 15.33 0.88 -50.06
C ASP A 96 16.12 2.07 -49.48
N GLU A 97 16.56 3.00 -50.34
CA GLU A 97 17.27 4.21 -49.89
C GLU A 97 16.36 5.16 -49.09
N PHE A 98 15.09 5.29 -49.45
CA PHE A 98 14.11 6.01 -48.64
C PHE A 98 13.85 5.29 -47.31
N GLY A 99 13.73 3.96 -47.32
CA GLY A 99 13.53 3.15 -46.11
C GLY A 99 14.69 3.24 -45.12
N LYS A 100 15.94 3.35 -45.61
CA LYS A 100 17.12 3.61 -44.76
C LYS A 100 17.05 5.01 -44.15
N LYS A 101 16.83 6.05 -44.95
CA LYS A 101 16.74 7.43 -44.46
C LYS A 101 15.58 7.66 -43.50
N VAL A 102 14.45 7.00 -43.73
CA VAL A 102 13.28 7.07 -42.83
C VAL A 102 13.58 6.38 -41.50
N ARG A 103 14.26 5.21 -41.52
CA ARG A 103 14.73 4.56 -40.29
C ARG A 103 15.68 5.43 -39.50
N ASP A 104 16.70 6.01 -40.15
CA ASP A 104 17.63 6.93 -39.48
C ASP A 104 16.90 8.13 -38.87
N LEU A 105 15.84 8.62 -39.53
CA LEU A 105 15.03 9.74 -39.04
C LEU A 105 14.15 9.33 -37.85
N ILE A 106 13.61 8.11 -37.86
CA ILE A 106 12.89 7.50 -36.73
C ILE A 106 13.86 7.32 -35.56
N ASP A 107 15.06 6.78 -35.78
CA ASP A 107 16.07 6.60 -34.72
C ASP A 107 16.47 7.94 -34.10
N VAL A 108 16.61 8.99 -34.91
CA VAL A 108 16.88 10.36 -34.43
C VAL A 108 15.67 10.94 -33.66
N GLU A 109 14.43 10.68 -34.11
CA GLU A 109 13.23 11.08 -33.37
C GLU A 109 13.04 10.29 -32.07
N GLU A 110 13.30 8.99 -32.07
CA GLU A 110 13.30 8.13 -30.89
C GLU A 110 14.37 8.58 -29.91
N MET A 111 15.60 8.89 -30.37
CA MET A 111 16.64 9.47 -29.53
C MET A 111 16.25 10.85 -28.99
N ARG A 112 15.54 11.69 -29.76
CA ARG A 112 15.01 12.97 -29.27
C ARG A 112 13.88 12.78 -28.27
N GLY A 113 13.02 11.77 -28.47
CA GLY A 113 11.96 11.37 -27.57
C GLY A 113 12.52 10.80 -26.26
N LEU A 114 13.52 9.92 -26.33
CA LEU A 114 14.22 9.36 -25.18
C LEU A 114 14.92 10.46 -24.37
N ASN A 115 15.53 11.45 -25.04
CA ASN A 115 16.09 12.65 -24.41
C ASN A 115 15.06 13.63 -23.82
N ARG A 116 13.76 13.36 -24.02
CA ARG A 116 12.65 14.06 -23.35
C ARG A 116 12.26 13.38 -22.04
N TYR A 117 12.57 12.10 -21.90
CA TYR A 117 12.31 11.28 -20.70
C TYR A 117 13.57 11.02 -19.86
N ALA A 118 14.77 11.24 -20.42
CA ALA A 118 16.01 11.28 -19.66
C ALA A 118 16.12 12.62 -18.90
N PRO A 119 16.33 12.61 -17.57
CA PRO A 119 16.44 13.83 -16.78
C PRO A 119 17.67 14.63 -17.22
N ARG A 120 17.46 15.83 -17.76
CA ARG A 120 18.57 16.73 -18.10
C ARG A 120 19.07 17.42 -16.82
N PRO A 121 20.40 17.57 -16.65
CA PRO A 121 20.94 18.33 -15.53
C PRO A 121 20.44 19.78 -15.56
N VAL A 122 20.07 20.29 -14.38
CA VAL A 122 19.40 21.58 -14.17
C VAL A 122 20.15 22.75 -14.83
N SER A 123 21.47 22.66 -14.92
CA SER A 123 22.34 23.64 -15.59
C SER A 123 21.98 23.86 -17.07
N TYR A 124 21.60 22.81 -17.80
CA TYR A 124 21.26 22.90 -19.22
C TYR A 124 19.91 23.58 -19.45
N LEU A 125 18.94 23.37 -18.55
CA LEU A 125 17.63 24.01 -18.62
C LEU A 125 17.73 25.50 -18.27
N LEU A 126 18.51 25.85 -17.25
CA LEU A 126 18.78 27.23 -16.85
C LEU A 126 19.50 28.01 -17.96
N ASP A 127 20.46 27.38 -18.64
CA ASP A 127 21.20 28.01 -19.73
C ASP A 127 20.31 28.34 -20.94
N ARG A 128 19.37 27.45 -21.28
CA ARG A 128 18.42 27.66 -22.39
C ARG A 128 17.33 28.72 -22.11
N VAL A 129 16.92 28.89 -20.85
CA VAL A 129 15.81 29.80 -20.49
C VAL A 129 16.29 31.23 -20.28
N GLY A 130 17.56 31.45 -19.96
CA GLY A 130 18.07 32.82 -19.81
C GLY A 130 19.56 33.00 -19.58
N GLY A 131 20.36 31.92 -19.61
CA GLY A 131 21.77 31.95 -19.20
C GLY A 131 21.92 31.99 -17.68
N ALA A 132 22.90 31.23 -17.14
CA ALA A 132 23.16 31.12 -15.71
C ALA A 132 23.31 32.49 -15.00
N ASP A 133 23.81 33.50 -15.71
CA ASP A 133 24.05 34.84 -15.17
C ASP A 133 22.78 35.66 -14.87
N LYS A 134 21.64 35.36 -15.52
CA LYS A 134 20.37 36.09 -15.28
C LYS A 134 19.56 35.57 -14.11
N PHE A 135 19.91 34.41 -13.54
CA PHE A 135 19.18 33.75 -12.45
C PHE A 135 19.93 33.76 -11.11
N ASN A 136 20.83 34.73 -10.89
CA ASN A 136 21.64 34.88 -9.68
C ASN A 136 20.89 35.32 -8.40
N THR A 137 19.62 34.96 -8.25
CA THR A 137 18.92 35.11 -6.96
C THR A 137 18.73 33.73 -6.37
N SER A 138 19.43 33.46 -5.27
CA SER A 138 19.28 32.27 -4.41
C SER A 138 17.81 31.88 -4.15
N GLU A 139 16.89 32.84 -4.15
CA GLU A 139 15.45 32.61 -4.02
C GLU A 139 14.81 31.93 -5.24
N VAL A 140 15.25 32.26 -6.46
CA VAL A 140 14.76 31.63 -7.70
C VAL A 140 15.34 30.22 -7.83
N GLU A 141 16.61 30.02 -7.49
CA GLU A 141 17.19 28.67 -7.42
C GLU A 141 16.48 27.81 -6.37
N LYS A 142 16.23 28.32 -5.17
CA LYS A 142 15.43 27.62 -4.14
C LYS A 142 14.01 27.34 -4.62
N SER A 143 13.37 28.28 -5.33
CA SER A 143 12.03 28.10 -5.89
C SER A 143 12.01 27.02 -6.97
N ILE A 144 13.00 26.99 -7.87
CA ILE A 144 13.15 25.97 -8.91
C ILE A 144 13.43 24.62 -8.27
N VAL A 145 14.35 24.53 -7.31
CA VAL A 145 14.65 23.29 -6.57
C VAL A 145 13.41 22.78 -5.82
N ASN A 146 12.64 23.65 -5.18
CA ASN A 146 11.38 23.25 -4.54
C ASN A 146 10.33 22.79 -5.55
N MET A 147 10.13 23.51 -6.66
CA MET A 147 9.18 23.10 -7.70
C MET A 147 9.54 21.76 -8.33
N PHE A 148 10.82 21.55 -8.65
CA PHE A 148 11.31 20.27 -9.18
C PHE A 148 11.29 19.16 -8.13
N GLY A 149 11.58 19.46 -6.86
CA GLY A 149 11.46 18.51 -5.76
C GLY A 149 10.01 18.04 -5.57
N HIS A 150 9.04 18.96 -5.61
CA HIS A 150 7.63 18.62 -5.57
C HIS A 150 7.19 17.79 -6.80
N LEU A 151 7.62 18.19 -8.00
CA LEU A 151 7.23 17.51 -9.23
C LEU A 151 7.85 16.10 -9.33
N HIS A 152 9.12 15.95 -8.92
CA HIS A 152 9.76 14.64 -8.80
C HIS A 152 9.08 13.78 -7.75
N GLY A 153 8.72 14.34 -6.59
CA GLY A 153 7.94 13.64 -5.57
C GLY A 153 6.58 13.16 -6.09
N HIS A 154 5.88 13.97 -6.89
CA HIS A 154 4.63 13.56 -7.52
C HIS A 154 4.83 12.42 -8.53
N ILE A 155 5.82 12.52 -9.42
CA ILE A 155 6.13 11.47 -10.39
C ILE A 155 6.51 10.17 -9.69
N GLN A 156 7.35 10.25 -8.64
CA GLN A 156 7.76 9.08 -7.87
C GLN A 156 6.57 8.42 -7.17
N ARG A 157 5.67 9.21 -6.56
CA ARG A 157 4.41 8.68 -5.99
C ARG A 157 3.57 7.98 -7.05
N GLU A 158 3.32 8.61 -8.20
CA GLU A 158 2.50 8.00 -9.26
C GLU A 158 3.13 6.72 -9.83
N MET A 159 4.44 6.69 -9.99
CA MET A 159 5.16 5.50 -10.45
C MET A 159 5.06 4.36 -9.42
N THR A 160 5.25 4.66 -8.14
CA THR A 160 5.06 3.67 -7.06
C THR A 160 3.61 3.20 -6.99
N ASP A 161 2.63 4.08 -7.12
CA ASP A 161 1.21 3.70 -7.10
C ASP A 161 0.87 2.80 -8.29
N LEU A 162 1.43 3.08 -9.48
CA LEU A 162 1.30 2.22 -10.67
C LEU A 162 1.90 0.83 -10.43
N GLU A 163 3.11 0.75 -9.87
CA GLU A 163 3.75 -0.53 -9.53
C GLU A 163 2.93 -1.30 -8.49
N THR A 164 2.39 -0.61 -7.49
CA THR A 164 1.59 -1.22 -6.43
C THR A 164 0.26 -1.75 -6.98
N HIS A 165 -0.41 -0.96 -7.83
CA HIS A 165 -1.64 -1.35 -8.52
C HIS A 165 -1.40 -2.53 -9.47
N THR A 166 -0.28 -2.51 -10.20
CA THR A 166 0.10 -3.62 -11.07
C THR A 166 0.37 -4.88 -10.26
N ASN A 167 1.09 -4.77 -9.14
CA ASN A 167 1.36 -5.90 -8.24
C ASN A 167 0.09 -6.45 -7.56
N SER A 168 -0.85 -5.61 -7.15
CA SER A 168 -2.11 -6.05 -6.54
C SER A 168 -2.99 -6.77 -7.57
N LEU A 169 -3.04 -6.25 -8.80
CA LEU A 169 -3.77 -6.85 -9.92
C LEU A 169 -3.14 -8.19 -10.36
N LEU A 170 -1.81 -8.26 -10.46
CA LEU A 170 -1.07 -9.48 -10.76
C LEU A 170 -1.25 -10.56 -9.69
N ARG A 171 -1.39 -10.17 -8.42
CA ARG A 171 -1.62 -11.10 -7.31
C ARG A 171 -3.08 -11.47 -7.11
N ARG A 172 -4.04 -10.82 -7.79
CA ARG A 172 -5.49 -10.93 -7.55
C ARG A 172 -5.87 -10.85 -6.07
N LYS A 173 -5.07 -10.15 -5.26
CA LYS A 173 -5.31 -10.00 -3.84
C LYS A 173 -6.03 -8.68 -3.62
N THR A 174 -7.36 -8.73 -3.52
CA THR A 174 -8.17 -7.68 -2.91
C THR A 174 -8.04 -7.74 -1.39
N ASP A 175 -6.82 -7.89 -0.89
CA ASP A 175 -6.53 -8.10 0.53
C ASP A 175 -6.05 -6.80 1.17
N VAL A 176 -5.97 -6.84 2.50
CA VAL A 176 -5.45 -5.83 3.42
C VAL A 176 -4.18 -5.09 2.94
N GLY A 177 -3.30 -5.77 2.19
CA GLY A 177 -2.10 -5.17 1.60
C GLY A 177 -2.36 -4.13 0.50
N ALA A 178 -3.62 -3.94 0.08
CA ALA A 178 -4.04 -2.83 -0.76
C ALA A 178 -4.14 -1.51 0.02
N PHE A 179 -4.37 -1.54 1.34
CA PHE A 179 -4.57 -0.34 2.15
C PHE A 179 -3.27 0.23 2.72
N VAL A 180 -2.37 -0.62 3.19
CA VAL A 180 -1.15 -0.19 3.88
C VAL A 180 0.07 -0.85 3.24
N ARG A 181 1.09 -0.05 2.91
CA ARG A 181 2.37 -0.53 2.38
C ARG A 181 3.06 -1.43 3.42
N GLY A 182 3.75 -2.47 2.96
CA GLY A 182 4.20 -3.60 3.79
C GLY A 182 5.02 -3.25 5.05
N GLU A 183 5.65 -2.08 5.11
CA GLU A 183 6.38 -1.60 6.29
C GLU A 183 5.46 -1.23 7.45
N ASN A 184 4.25 -0.72 7.18
CA ASN A 184 3.30 -0.26 8.19
C ASN A 184 2.14 -1.26 8.44
N ALA A 185 2.21 -2.45 7.84
CA ALA A 185 1.16 -3.46 7.97
C ALA A 185 0.99 -3.97 9.42
N TYR A 186 2.01 -3.80 10.27
CA TYR A 186 1.94 -4.16 11.69
C TYR A 186 0.93 -3.31 12.50
N ALA A 187 0.61 -2.10 12.02
CA ALA A 187 -0.35 -1.22 12.68
C ALA A 187 -1.81 -1.69 12.50
N ILE A 188 -2.08 -2.66 11.61
CA ILE A 188 -3.44 -3.10 11.32
C ILE A 188 -3.95 -4.03 12.42
N VAL A 189 -5.01 -3.59 13.11
CA VAL A 189 -5.63 -4.37 14.20
C VAL A 189 -6.79 -5.21 13.65
N LYS A 190 -7.60 -4.63 12.78
CA LYS A 190 -8.76 -5.30 12.19
C LYS A 190 -8.99 -4.79 10.79
N CYS A 191 -9.15 -5.69 9.85
CA CYS A 191 -9.64 -5.38 8.52
C CYS A 191 -10.69 -6.42 8.16
N SER A 192 -11.93 -5.99 7.90
CA SER A 192 -13.00 -6.89 7.48
C SER A 192 -13.71 -6.34 6.26
N PHE A 193 -13.82 -7.18 5.23
CA PHE A 193 -14.63 -6.95 4.06
C PHE A 193 -15.96 -7.67 4.24
N ARG A 194 -17.06 -6.95 4.10
CA ARG A 194 -18.43 -7.47 4.19
C ARG A 194 -19.19 -7.05 2.95
N ASP A 195 -20.14 -7.87 2.54
CA ASP A 195 -21.08 -7.49 1.50
C ASP A 195 -22.13 -6.52 2.09
N HIS A 196 -22.48 -5.48 1.33
CA HIS A 196 -23.51 -4.54 1.78
C HIS A 196 -24.85 -5.25 1.96
N ARG A 197 -25.59 -4.95 3.03
CA ARG A 197 -26.86 -5.60 3.38
C ARG A 197 -27.87 -5.59 2.22
N ASP A 198 -28.08 -4.43 1.60
CA ASP A 198 -29.08 -4.27 0.54
C ASP A 198 -28.55 -4.51 -0.88
N LYS A 199 -27.22 -4.42 -1.08
CA LYS A 199 -26.58 -4.47 -2.40
C LYS A 199 -25.34 -5.38 -2.40
N PRO A 200 -25.47 -6.66 -2.00
CA PRO A 200 -24.33 -7.54 -1.77
C PRO A 200 -23.54 -7.85 -3.03
N GLU A 201 -24.15 -7.84 -4.22
CA GLU A 201 -23.44 -8.13 -5.48
C GLU A 201 -22.55 -6.97 -5.95
N ASN A 202 -22.87 -5.72 -5.58
CA ASN A 202 -22.29 -4.52 -6.21
C ASN A 202 -21.47 -3.66 -5.26
N VAL A 203 -21.66 -3.80 -3.94
CA VAL A 203 -21.03 -2.93 -2.94
C VAL A 203 -20.38 -3.76 -1.83
N TYR A 204 -19.16 -3.38 -1.45
CA TYR A 204 -18.48 -3.87 -0.24
C TYR A 204 -18.51 -2.79 0.84
N GLU A 205 -18.72 -3.22 2.07
CA GLU A 205 -18.47 -2.48 3.29
C GLU A 205 -17.16 -2.97 3.90
N ILE A 206 -16.25 -2.04 4.17
CA ILE A 206 -14.90 -2.33 4.63
C ILE A 206 -14.71 -1.58 5.95
N LYS A 207 -14.46 -2.36 7.00
CA LYS A 207 -14.04 -1.82 8.30
C LYS A 207 -12.55 -2.01 8.46
N LEU A 208 -11.82 -0.91 8.64
CA LEU A 208 -10.36 -0.91 8.82
C LEU A 208 -9.98 -0.14 10.08
N ALA A 209 -9.32 -0.82 11.00
CA ALA A 209 -8.82 -0.25 12.24
C ALA A 209 -7.29 -0.35 12.30
N LEU A 210 -6.63 0.80 12.49
CA LEU A 210 -5.18 0.95 12.59
C LEU A 210 -4.81 1.47 13.98
N ASN A 211 -3.86 0.83 14.65
CA ASN A 211 -3.32 1.29 15.92
C ASN A 211 -1.86 1.73 15.74
N VAL A 212 -1.62 3.03 15.85
CA VAL A 212 -0.28 3.63 15.82
C VAL A 212 0.20 3.80 17.25
N LEU A 213 1.34 3.20 17.57
CA LEU A 213 1.85 3.14 18.94
C LEU A 213 2.37 4.49 19.41
N ASP A 214 2.24 4.77 20.71
CA ASP A 214 2.77 6.00 21.33
C ASP A 214 4.26 6.20 21.07
N SER A 215 5.04 5.10 21.08
CA SER A 215 6.48 5.11 20.81
C SER A 215 6.85 5.51 19.38
N GLU A 216 5.91 5.44 18.44
CA GLU A 216 6.13 5.72 17.02
C GLU A 216 5.70 7.12 16.64
N LEU A 217 4.90 7.78 17.47
CA LEU A 217 4.38 9.12 17.20
C LEU A 217 5.53 10.14 17.18
N ILE A 218 5.59 10.95 16.13
CA ILE A 218 6.56 12.05 16.01
C ILE A 218 6.38 13.07 17.14
N SER A 219 5.11 13.35 17.47
CA SER A 219 4.72 14.24 18.57
C SER A 219 3.96 13.43 19.62
N PRO A 220 4.40 13.43 20.90
CA PRO A 220 3.69 12.72 21.95
C PRO A 220 2.29 13.31 22.12
N ILE A 221 1.33 12.44 22.41
CA ILE A 221 -0.07 12.82 22.62
C ILE A 221 -0.41 12.56 24.07
N TYR A 222 -0.96 13.57 24.73
CA TYR A 222 -1.37 13.48 26.13
C TYR A 222 -2.88 13.38 26.25
N HIS A 223 -3.34 12.48 27.12
CA HIS A 223 -4.73 12.49 27.55
C HIS A 223 -5.04 13.81 28.29
N TYR A 224 -6.28 14.31 28.18
CA TYR A 224 -6.63 15.62 28.76
C TYR A 224 -6.42 15.68 30.27
N GLN A 225 -6.71 14.57 30.96
CA GLN A 225 -6.63 14.45 32.42
C GLN A 225 -5.21 14.19 32.95
N GLU A 226 -4.21 14.07 32.08
CA GLU A 226 -2.85 13.78 32.52
C GLU A 226 -2.30 14.91 33.42
N SER A 227 -1.56 14.52 34.46
CA SER A 227 -0.94 15.48 35.38
C SER A 227 0.20 16.21 34.67
N ILE A 228 0.40 17.48 35.04
CA ILE A 228 1.51 18.28 34.50
C ILE A 228 2.85 17.66 34.87
N GLU A 229 2.94 17.09 36.08
CA GLU A 229 4.11 16.39 36.56
C GLU A 229 4.57 15.29 35.59
N HIS A 230 3.64 14.48 35.08
CA HIS A 230 3.99 13.42 34.13
C HIS A 230 4.51 14.00 32.81
N ILE A 231 3.85 15.04 32.28
CA ILE A 231 4.28 15.73 31.04
C ILE A 231 5.70 16.29 31.19
N ILE A 232 6.01 16.92 32.33
CA ILE A 232 7.33 17.49 32.59
C ILE A 232 8.39 16.41 32.75
N LYS A 233 8.08 15.32 33.49
CA LYS A 233 8.99 14.18 33.63
C LYS A 233 9.34 13.57 32.27
N GLU A 234 8.36 13.43 31.38
CA GLU A 234 8.60 12.92 30.03
C GLU A 234 9.41 13.90 29.18
N ALA A 235 9.11 15.20 29.25
CA ALA A 235 9.89 16.23 28.55
C ALA A 235 11.36 16.25 28.99
N ILE A 236 11.63 16.10 30.29
CA ILE A 236 12.98 15.97 30.84
C ILE A 236 13.63 14.68 30.35
N ALA A 237 12.93 13.55 30.39
CA ALA A 237 13.45 12.28 29.92
C ALA A 237 13.85 12.34 28.43
N LYS A 238 13.03 12.98 27.59
CA LYS A 238 13.35 13.21 26.18
C LYS A 238 14.57 14.11 26.01
N HIS A 239 14.66 15.19 26.79
CA HIS A 239 15.80 16.09 26.73
C HIS A 239 17.10 15.41 27.17
N LEU A 240 17.05 14.58 28.21
CA LEU A 240 18.18 13.75 28.63
C LEU A 240 18.58 12.76 27.53
N GLY A 241 17.61 12.11 26.88
CA GLY A 241 17.87 11.26 25.72
C GLY A 241 18.62 11.99 24.61
N GLU A 242 18.20 13.21 24.26
CA GLU A 242 18.89 14.04 23.24
C GLU A 242 20.31 14.45 23.65
N ILE A 243 20.55 14.72 24.94
CA ILE A 243 21.90 15.00 25.46
C ILE A 243 22.78 13.76 25.32
N VAL A 244 22.27 12.60 25.75
CA VAL A 244 22.98 11.33 25.69
C VAL A 244 23.32 10.98 24.23
N ASP A 245 22.38 11.17 23.30
CA ASP A 245 22.60 10.90 21.88
C ASP A 245 23.67 11.83 21.29
N LYS A 246 23.66 13.12 21.63
CA LYS A 246 24.70 14.07 21.21
C LYS A 246 26.07 13.73 21.78
N GLU A 247 26.14 13.26 23.02
CA GLU A 247 27.41 12.84 23.63
C GLU A 247 27.93 11.56 22.98
N LEU A 248 27.04 10.61 22.66
CA LEU A 248 27.39 9.39 21.94
C LEU A 248 27.83 9.66 20.50
N GLU A 249 27.22 10.63 19.81
CA GLU A 249 27.68 11.10 18.50
C GLU A 249 29.08 11.74 18.59
N LYS A 250 29.37 12.53 19.63
CA LYS A 250 30.71 13.09 19.85
C LYS A 250 31.75 12.01 20.12
N ILE A 251 31.41 10.98 20.90
CA ILE A 251 32.32 9.85 21.14
C ILE A 251 32.58 9.12 19.83
N ASN A 252 31.56 8.79 19.05
CA ASN A 252 31.75 8.19 17.73
C ASN A 252 32.61 9.06 16.80
N ALA A 253 32.36 10.37 16.74
CA ALA A 253 33.17 11.29 15.94
C ALA A 253 34.64 11.28 16.39
N SER A 254 34.90 11.28 17.71
CA SER A 254 36.26 11.21 18.24
C SER A 254 36.97 9.89 17.93
N LEU A 255 36.24 8.76 17.91
CA LEU A 255 36.78 7.46 17.53
C LEU A 255 37.16 7.42 16.05
N VAL A 256 36.34 8.02 15.18
CA VAL A 256 36.62 8.16 13.75
C VAL A 256 37.84 9.07 13.51
N ASP A 257 37.93 10.20 14.22
CA ASP A 257 39.07 11.12 14.15
C ASP A 257 40.38 10.46 14.65
N GLU A 258 40.28 9.55 15.63
CA GLU A 258 41.40 8.72 16.10
C GLU A 258 41.74 7.53 15.17
N GLY A 259 41.00 7.35 14.08
CA GLY A 259 41.18 6.27 13.10
C GLY A 259 40.74 4.89 13.61
N LYS A 260 39.92 4.84 14.67
CA LYS A 260 39.31 3.62 15.20
C LYS A 260 37.97 3.35 14.50
N ASN A 261 37.51 2.10 14.59
CA ASN A 261 36.19 1.72 14.07
C ASN A 261 35.08 2.40 14.90
N GLU A 262 33.97 2.73 14.23
CA GLU A 262 32.75 3.17 14.90
C GLU A 262 32.25 2.13 15.90
N LEU A 263 31.58 2.58 16.96
CA LEU A 263 31.01 1.71 17.97
C LEU A 263 30.00 0.74 17.35
N THR A 264 30.07 -0.52 17.77
CA THR A 264 29.08 -1.54 17.42
C THR A 264 27.73 -1.25 18.10
N ALA A 265 26.65 -1.86 17.61
CA ALA A 265 25.31 -1.64 18.16
C ALA A 265 25.22 -2.02 19.66
N GLU A 266 25.93 -3.07 20.07
CA GLU A 266 26.01 -3.51 21.47
C GLU A 266 26.80 -2.52 22.33
N GLU A 267 27.96 -2.03 21.85
CA GLU A 267 28.77 -1.03 22.55
C GLU A 267 28.04 0.31 22.72
N LYS A 268 27.27 0.73 21.70
CA LYS A 268 26.43 1.93 21.80
C LYS A 268 25.41 1.83 22.93
N ILE A 269 24.87 0.64 23.22
CA ILE A 269 23.94 0.45 24.34
C ILE A 269 24.67 0.64 25.67
N PHE A 270 25.85 0.04 25.84
CA PHE A 270 26.63 0.16 27.08
C PHE A 270 27.11 1.60 27.33
N GLU A 271 27.60 2.29 26.30
CA GLU A 271 27.98 3.69 26.43
C GLU A 271 26.78 4.59 26.74
N ARG A 272 25.63 4.36 26.10
CA ARG A 272 24.39 5.09 26.39
C ARG A 272 23.98 4.94 27.86
N ILE A 273 24.13 3.74 28.44
CA ILE A 273 23.86 3.50 29.87
C ILE A 273 24.84 4.26 30.77
N ASN A 274 26.15 4.21 30.45
CA ASN A 274 27.17 4.91 31.24
C ASN A 274 26.99 6.43 31.23
N ILE A 275 26.63 7.01 30.08
CA ILE A 275 26.35 8.43 29.95
C ILE A 275 25.08 8.80 30.74
N LEU A 276 24.04 7.96 30.66
CA LEU A 276 22.81 8.19 31.42
C LEU A 276 23.08 8.20 32.93
N GLU A 277 23.89 7.27 33.44
CA GLU A 277 24.29 7.21 34.85
C GLU A 277 25.02 8.50 35.30
N ALA A 278 25.81 9.12 34.41
CA ALA A 278 26.46 10.39 34.72
C ALA A 278 25.47 11.54 34.96
N HIS A 279 24.30 11.50 34.31
CA HIS A 279 23.24 12.54 34.35
C HIS A 279 22.07 12.21 35.29
N THR A 280 21.88 10.96 35.71
CA THR A 280 20.82 10.54 36.64
C THR A 280 21.39 10.11 38.00
N SER A 281 20.91 10.67 39.11
CA SER A 281 21.33 10.27 40.48
C SER A 281 20.15 9.93 41.38
N ASP A 282 20.17 8.79 42.08
CA ASP A 282 19.07 8.33 42.95
C ASP A 282 18.84 9.17 44.24
N GLU A 283 19.74 10.09 44.57
CA GLU A 283 19.66 10.86 45.81
C GLU A 283 18.57 11.97 45.78
N GLU A 284 17.76 12.10 46.84
CA GLU A 284 16.69 13.11 46.99
C GLU A 284 17.15 14.46 47.58
N SER A 285 18.47 14.68 47.67
CA SER A 285 19.08 15.91 48.20
C SER A 285 18.91 17.10 47.25
N GLU A 286 18.84 18.34 47.77
CA GLU A 286 18.77 19.57 46.95
C GLU A 286 19.96 19.73 45.97
N GLY A 287 21.09 19.06 46.23
CA GLY A 287 22.27 19.02 45.36
C GLY A 287 22.32 17.83 44.38
N SER A 288 21.24 17.05 44.27
CA SER A 288 21.16 15.89 43.36
C SER A 288 21.28 16.34 41.90
N LYS A 289 21.98 15.54 41.08
CA LYS A 289 22.11 15.79 39.64
C LYS A 289 20.74 15.81 38.93
N ARG A 290 19.73 15.16 39.52
CA ARG A 290 18.31 15.23 39.09
C ARG A 290 17.75 16.65 39.08
N TYR A 291 18.21 17.52 39.98
CA TYR A 291 17.71 18.90 40.12
C TYR A 291 18.56 19.94 39.38
N THR A 292 19.56 19.52 38.58
CA THR A 292 20.35 20.45 37.77
C THR A 292 19.52 21.10 36.66
N LEU A 293 18.50 20.39 36.16
CA LEU A 293 17.58 20.87 35.11
C LEU A 293 16.36 21.63 35.67
N LEU A 294 15.81 21.18 36.80
CA LEU A 294 14.63 21.77 37.43
C LEU A 294 14.78 21.71 38.96
N ALA A 295 14.61 22.85 39.64
CA ALA A 295 14.75 22.91 41.09
C ALA A 295 13.62 22.13 41.80
N LYS A 296 13.94 21.46 42.90
CA LYS A 296 13.00 20.67 43.72
C LYS A 296 11.71 21.41 44.08
N LYS A 297 11.81 22.71 44.40
CA LYS A 297 10.67 23.60 44.68
C LYS A 297 9.64 23.67 43.55
N PHE A 298 10.05 23.48 42.30
CA PHE A 298 9.14 23.43 41.17
C PHE A 298 8.44 22.07 41.05
N PHE A 299 9.14 20.97 41.31
CA PHE A 299 8.51 19.64 41.34
C PHE A 299 7.43 19.56 42.43
N ASP A 300 7.78 20.00 43.64
CA ASP A 300 6.86 20.00 44.79
C ASP A 300 5.63 20.90 44.56
N ALA A 301 5.77 21.99 43.79
CA ALA A 301 4.67 22.89 43.45
C ALA A 301 3.75 22.37 42.33
N ILE A 302 4.22 21.44 41.51
CA ILE A 302 3.52 20.90 40.34
C ILE A 302 2.82 19.58 40.66
N GLU A 303 3.24 18.89 41.72
CA GLU A 303 2.64 17.64 42.18
C GLU A 303 1.11 17.82 42.35
N GLY A 304 0.35 16.91 41.73
CA GLY A 304 -1.12 16.92 41.77
C GLY A 304 -1.83 17.89 40.82
N VAL A 305 -1.13 18.76 40.09
CA VAL A 305 -1.79 19.69 39.14
C VAL A 305 -2.26 18.95 37.88
N GLN A 306 -3.57 18.94 37.67
CA GLN A 306 -4.21 18.36 36.48
C GLN A 306 -4.44 19.42 35.38
N ALA A 307 -5.56 19.34 34.66
CA ALA A 307 -5.91 20.25 33.58
C ALA A 307 -6.39 21.63 34.08
N GLU A 308 -6.84 21.71 35.33
CA GLU A 308 -7.36 22.91 35.97
C GLU A 308 -6.81 22.99 37.40
N ILE A 309 -6.56 24.20 37.89
CA ILE A 309 -6.16 24.43 39.28
C ILE A 309 -7.47 24.64 40.07
N HIS A 310 -7.72 23.84 41.10
CA HIS A 310 -8.85 24.05 42.00
C HIS A 310 -8.63 25.32 42.85
N ASP A 311 -9.69 26.12 43.05
CA ASP A 311 -9.65 27.38 43.82
C ASP A 311 -9.04 27.24 45.23
N ASN A 312 -9.10 26.05 45.82
CA ASN A 312 -8.58 25.75 47.15
C ASN A 312 -7.06 25.52 47.21
N GLU A 313 -6.41 25.33 46.06
CA GLU A 313 -4.97 25.04 45.96
C GLU A 313 -4.17 26.23 45.40
N TYR A 314 -4.72 27.43 45.55
CA TYR A 314 -4.14 28.68 45.08
C TYR A 314 -2.86 29.01 45.87
N ASP A 315 -1.75 29.21 45.17
CA ASP A 315 -0.45 29.53 45.76
C ASP A 315 -0.32 31.06 45.94
N VAL A 316 0.09 31.50 47.12
CA VAL A 316 0.31 32.92 47.44
C VAL A 316 1.45 33.53 46.59
N LEU A 317 2.41 32.70 46.15
CA LEU A 317 3.54 33.12 45.32
C LEU A 317 3.26 33.02 43.79
N GLY A 318 2.12 32.45 43.38
CA GLY A 318 1.73 32.32 41.97
C GLY A 318 2.67 31.46 41.12
N VAL A 319 3.54 30.64 41.74
CA VAL A 319 4.52 29.83 41.02
C VAL A 319 3.81 28.76 40.18
N ARG A 320 2.78 28.15 40.77
CA ARG A 320 1.94 27.14 40.12
C ARG A 320 1.19 27.68 38.90
N GLU A 321 0.59 28.87 39.00
CA GLU A 321 -0.10 29.55 37.90
C GLU A 321 0.84 29.94 36.78
N ASN A 322 2.04 30.44 37.10
CA ASN A 322 3.02 30.80 36.08
C ASN A 322 3.49 29.59 35.28
N ILE A 323 3.73 28.45 35.94
CA ILE A 323 4.10 27.20 35.26
C ILE A 323 2.94 26.69 34.40
N PHE A 324 1.73 26.70 34.95
CA PHE A 324 0.53 26.31 34.23
C PHE A 324 0.33 27.17 32.97
N LYS A 325 0.53 28.49 33.09
CA LYS A 325 0.46 29.43 31.98
C LYS A 325 1.52 29.16 30.93
N VAL A 326 2.77 28.91 31.30
CA VAL A 326 3.84 28.56 30.35
C VAL A 326 3.47 27.30 29.54
N ILE A 327 2.90 26.30 30.21
CA ILE A 327 2.49 25.04 29.55
C ILE A 327 1.28 25.25 28.62
N GLN A 328 0.35 26.12 29.01
CA GLN A 328 -0.78 26.51 28.17
C GLN A 328 -0.34 27.34 26.96
N ASP A 329 0.57 28.30 27.15
CA ASP A 329 1.13 29.15 26.10
C ASP A 329 1.84 28.30 25.03
N GLU A 330 2.60 27.29 25.47
CA GLU A 330 3.26 26.31 24.58
C GLU A 330 2.29 25.22 24.04
N ASN A 331 1.04 25.19 24.52
CA ASN A 331 -0.03 24.27 24.12
C ASN A 331 0.39 22.79 24.08
N ILE A 332 1.31 22.38 24.96
CA ILE A 332 1.98 21.07 24.92
C ILE A 332 0.96 19.92 24.98
N ARG A 333 -0.08 20.07 25.80
CA ARG A 333 -1.15 19.08 25.98
C ARG A 333 -1.90 18.76 24.69
N ASN A 334 -2.21 19.75 23.86
CA ASN A 334 -3.04 19.55 22.67
C ASN A 334 -2.22 19.43 21.38
N ARG A 335 -0.96 19.86 21.39
CA ARG A 335 -0.10 19.93 20.20
C ARG A 335 -0.05 18.61 19.45
N GLY A 336 0.26 17.49 20.11
CA GLY A 336 0.37 16.19 19.44
C GLY A 336 -0.92 15.77 18.71
N PHE A 337 -2.05 15.78 19.42
CA PHE A 337 -3.33 15.37 18.83
C PHE A 337 -3.80 16.32 17.73
N ASN A 338 -3.59 17.62 17.90
CA ASN A 338 -3.88 18.61 16.87
C ASN A 338 -3.00 18.39 15.62
N THR A 339 -1.72 18.04 15.78
CA THR A 339 -0.85 17.71 14.65
C THR A 339 -1.39 16.52 13.87
N ALA A 340 -1.85 15.46 14.55
CA ALA A 340 -2.46 14.30 13.89
C ALA A 340 -3.75 14.67 13.14
N VAL A 341 -4.66 15.41 13.77
CA VAL A 341 -5.91 15.84 13.11
C VAL A 341 -5.65 16.81 11.95
N ASN A 342 -4.71 17.73 12.09
CA ASN A 342 -4.33 18.63 11.01
C ASN A 342 -3.64 17.88 9.87
N ALA A 343 -2.84 16.86 10.16
CA ALA A 343 -2.22 16.02 9.14
C ALA A 343 -3.28 15.30 8.30
N ILE A 344 -4.26 14.63 8.94
CA ILE A 344 -5.27 13.89 8.18
C ILE A 344 -6.20 14.82 7.38
N THR A 345 -6.61 15.95 7.97
CA THR A 345 -7.50 16.91 7.29
C THR A 345 -6.80 17.55 6.10
N HIS A 346 -5.53 17.93 6.26
CA HIS A 346 -4.71 18.43 5.16
C HIS A 346 -4.56 17.39 4.04
N ILE A 347 -4.31 16.12 4.36
CA ILE A 347 -4.19 15.04 3.37
C ILE A 347 -5.52 14.78 2.65
N LEU A 348 -6.64 14.85 3.36
CA LEU A 348 -7.97 14.68 2.75
C LEU A 348 -8.30 15.82 1.77
N ASP A 349 -7.88 17.05 2.09
CA ASP A 349 -8.05 18.22 1.24
C ASP A 349 -7.14 18.16 -0.01
N THR A 350 -5.87 17.75 0.14
CA THR A 350 -4.95 17.61 -1.00
C THR A 350 -5.28 16.39 -1.87
N GLY A 351 -5.70 15.28 -1.24
CA GLY A 351 -6.03 14.00 -1.86
C GLY A 351 -7.35 13.96 -2.64
N LYS A 352 -8.07 15.09 -2.75
CA LYS A 352 -9.38 15.23 -3.42
C LYS A 352 -10.49 14.34 -2.85
N MET A 353 -10.31 13.79 -1.65
CA MET A 353 -11.36 13.03 -0.97
C MET A 353 -12.36 13.97 -0.31
N GLY A 354 -11.88 15.04 0.35
CA GLY A 354 -12.69 16.11 0.93
C GLY A 354 -13.69 15.64 1.99
N TYR A 355 -14.07 16.50 2.92
CA TYR A 355 -15.06 16.14 3.93
C TYR A 355 -16.06 17.28 4.18
N GLN A 356 -17.31 16.94 4.45
CA GLN A 356 -18.35 17.92 4.80
C GLN A 356 -18.48 18.10 6.31
N HIS A 357 -18.12 17.08 7.08
CA HIS A 357 -18.39 17.05 8.51
C HIS A 357 -17.14 16.67 9.32
N LEU A 358 -16.82 17.51 10.30
CA LEU A 358 -15.71 17.33 11.24
C LEU A 358 -16.18 17.66 12.65
N GLU A 359 -16.21 16.66 13.52
CA GLU A 359 -16.44 16.83 14.95
C GLU A 359 -15.13 16.60 15.72
N PHE A 360 -14.75 17.58 16.55
CA PHE A 360 -13.50 17.52 17.29
C PHE A 360 -13.73 17.61 18.80
N PHE A 361 -13.59 16.48 19.48
CA PHE A 361 -13.73 16.36 20.93
C PHE A 361 -12.36 16.45 21.61
N LYS A 362 -11.98 17.67 22.01
CA LYS A 362 -10.69 17.95 22.66
C LYS A 362 -10.48 17.17 23.95
N GLY A 363 -11.52 17.02 24.78
CA GLY A 363 -11.43 16.40 26.10
C GLY A 363 -11.19 14.89 26.05
N THR A 364 -11.88 14.18 25.16
CA THR A 364 -11.75 12.72 24.99
C THR A 364 -10.72 12.33 23.93
N ARG A 365 -9.99 13.30 23.36
CA ARG A 365 -9.04 13.08 22.25
C ARG A 365 -9.65 12.24 21.13
N ARG A 366 -10.83 12.66 20.67
CA ARG A 366 -11.60 11.99 19.60
C ARG A 366 -11.90 12.98 18.48
N ALA A 367 -11.67 12.57 17.24
CA ALA A 367 -12.04 13.32 16.06
C ALA A 367 -12.85 12.40 15.12
N VAL A 368 -14.01 12.87 14.67
CA VAL A 368 -14.87 12.14 13.73
C VAL A 368 -14.96 12.95 12.45
N ILE A 369 -14.49 12.38 11.36
CA ILE A 369 -14.46 12.97 10.02
C ILE A 369 -15.37 12.14 9.13
N ARG A 370 -16.29 12.80 8.42
CA ARG A 370 -17.18 12.12 7.47
C ARG A 370 -17.22 12.88 6.16
N GLU A 371 -17.24 12.15 5.06
CA GLU A 371 -17.39 12.73 3.73
C GLU A 371 -18.71 13.51 3.63
N TYR A 372 -19.79 12.95 4.17
CA TYR A 372 -21.13 13.54 4.19
C TYR A 372 -21.58 13.88 5.61
N SER A 373 -22.37 14.95 5.76
CA SER A 373 -22.98 15.32 7.05
C SER A 373 -24.14 14.41 7.45
N GLU A 374 -24.82 13.82 6.45
CA GLU A 374 -25.94 12.92 6.66
C GLU A 374 -25.48 11.59 7.24
N THR A 375 -26.28 10.99 8.13
CA THR A 375 -25.93 9.71 8.76
C THR A 375 -26.78 8.54 8.29
N ASP A 376 -27.88 8.82 7.59
CA ASP A 376 -28.81 7.79 7.12
C ASP A 376 -28.19 6.98 5.96
N PRO A 377 -27.95 5.66 6.13
CA PRO A 377 -27.35 4.80 5.10
C PRO A 377 -28.13 4.79 3.78
N ASP A 378 -29.44 4.99 3.82
CA ASP A 378 -30.33 4.86 2.65
C ASP A 378 -30.22 6.07 1.70
N ILE A 379 -29.86 7.23 2.23
CA ILE A 379 -29.72 8.49 1.49
C ILE A 379 -28.30 8.64 0.95
N LEU A 380 -27.34 7.98 1.61
CA LEU A 380 -25.93 8.12 1.34
C LEU A 380 -25.52 7.43 0.01
N PRO A 381 -24.52 7.99 -0.71
CA PRO A 381 -23.97 7.35 -1.90
C PRO A 381 -23.33 5.98 -1.62
N ASP A 382 -23.27 5.15 -2.67
CA ASP A 382 -22.65 3.81 -2.67
C ASP A 382 -21.10 3.85 -2.62
N GLU A 383 -20.50 5.04 -2.64
CA GLU A 383 -19.07 5.30 -2.42
C GLU A 383 -18.96 6.37 -1.34
N ARG A 384 -18.47 6.01 -0.15
CA ARG A 384 -18.34 6.94 0.98
C ARG A 384 -17.33 6.45 2.00
N TYR A 385 -16.90 7.34 2.87
CA TYR A 385 -16.08 6.97 4.01
C TYR A 385 -16.40 7.78 5.29
N GLY A 386 -16.10 7.17 6.43
CA GLY A 386 -16.02 7.80 7.74
C GLY A 386 -14.72 7.41 8.42
N ILE A 387 -14.09 8.36 9.10
CA ILE A 387 -12.85 8.17 9.85
C ILE A 387 -13.08 8.64 11.28
N GLU A 388 -12.73 7.81 12.23
CA GLU A 388 -12.70 8.12 13.64
C GLU A 388 -11.27 7.95 14.16
N ILE A 389 -10.70 9.03 14.68
CA ILE A 389 -9.39 9.03 15.31
C ILE A 389 -9.59 9.18 16.81
N VAL A 390 -9.08 8.24 17.59
CA VAL A 390 -9.13 8.27 19.06
C VAL A 390 -7.75 7.97 19.63
N TYR A 391 -7.33 8.75 20.61
CA TYR A 391 -6.16 8.40 21.41
C TYR A 391 -6.55 7.62 22.65
N TYR A 392 -5.90 6.49 22.89
CA TYR A 392 -6.10 5.67 24.08
C TYR A 392 -4.82 5.56 24.90
N ASN A 393 -4.90 5.92 26.18
CA ASN A 393 -3.83 5.63 27.12
C ASN A 393 -3.93 4.20 27.67
N LYS A 394 -2.89 3.74 28.37
CA LYS A 394 -2.85 2.40 28.97
C LYS A 394 -4.02 2.12 29.92
N GLN A 395 -4.37 3.08 30.77
CA GLN A 395 -5.45 2.93 31.76
C GLN A 395 -6.81 2.73 31.07
N GLN A 396 -7.10 3.46 30.00
CA GLN A 396 -8.31 3.31 29.21
C GLN A 396 -8.37 1.96 28.53
N ILE A 397 -7.26 1.48 27.94
CA ILE A 397 -7.21 0.16 27.31
C ILE A 397 -7.46 -0.94 28.34
N ASP A 398 -6.87 -0.85 29.52
CA ASP A 398 -7.08 -1.84 30.57
C ASP A 398 -8.53 -1.87 31.07
N ALA A 399 -9.18 -0.70 31.21
CA ALA A 399 -10.61 -0.61 31.51
C ALA A 399 -11.48 -1.20 30.38
N MET A 400 -11.13 -0.94 29.11
CA MET A 400 -11.83 -1.53 27.95
C MET A 400 -11.67 -3.06 27.90
N ARG A 401 -10.50 -3.58 28.24
CA ARG A 401 -10.23 -5.02 28.35
C ARG A 401 -11.09 -5.69 29.41
N GLU A 402 -11.25 -5.05 30.56
CA GLU A 402 -12.13 -5.55 31.63
C GLU A 402 -13.60 -5.52 31.21
N ALA A 403 -14.06 -4.40 30.65
CA ALA A 403 -15.43 -4.29 30.13
C ALA A 403 -15.73 -5.33 29.04
N TYR A 404 -14.78 -5.58 28.13
CA TYR A 404 -14.92 -6.60 27.08
C TYR A 404 -15.04 -8.01 27.65
N LYS A 405 -14.25 -8.36 28.68
CA LYS A 405 -14.36 -9.64 29.38
C LYS A 405 -15.73 -9.82 30.03
N GLN A 406 -16.22 -8.79 30.72
CA GLN A 406 -17.54 -8.82 31.35
C GLN A 406 -18.66 -8.97 30.32
N GLN A 407 -18.58 -8.23 29.21
CA GLN A 407 -19.55 -8.32 28.11
C GLN A 407 -19.56 -9.72 27.48
N LEU A 408 -18.39 -10.31 27.22
CA LEU A 408 -18.30 -11.65 26.67
C LEU A 408 -18.90 -12.70 27.62
N ALA A 409 -18.63 -12.58 28.92
CA ALA A 409 -19.18 -13.48 29.93
C ALA A 409 -20.71 -13.37 30.05
N GLU A 410 -21.25 -12.15 29.98
CA GLU A 410 -22.71 -11.92 30.00
C GLU A 410 -23.39 -12.41 28.73
N LEU A 411 -22.78 -12.20 27.55
CA LEU A 411 -23.26 -12.74 26.28
C LEU A 411 -23.28 -14.26 26.27
N ASP A 412 -22.22 -14.87 26.80
CA ASP A 412 -22.10 -16.31 26.97
C ASP A 412 -23.21 -16.85 27.88
N ARG A 413 -23.39 -16.26 29.07
CA ARG A 413 -24.48 -16.63 29.99
C ARG A 413 -25.85 -16.55 29.31
N CYS A 414 -26.15 -15.42 28.65
CA CYS A 414 -27.44 -15.22 27.99
C CYS A 414 -27.65 -16.21 26.82
N THR A 415 -26.59 -16.60 26.12
CA THR A 415 -26.65 -17.57 25.02
C THR A 415 -26.90 -18.98 25.56
N ILE A 416 -26.26 -19.34 26.68
CA ILE A 416 -26.49 -20.62 27.37
C ILE A 416 -27.92 -20.70 27.91
N GLU A 417 -28.45 -19.64 28.52
CA GLU A 417 -29.84 -19.61 29.01
C GLU A 417 -30.85 -19.91 27.88
N VAL A 418 -30.65 -19.33 26.69
CA VAL A 418 -31.53 -19.57 25.54
C VAL A 418 -31.32 -20.96 24.95
N TRP A 419 -30.07 -21.45 24.95
CA TRP A 419 -29.75 -22.82 24.57
C TRP A 419 -30.47 -23.84 25.44
N ASP A 420 -30.47 -23.65 26.76
CA ASP A 420 -31.12 -24.55 27.72
C ASP A 420 -32.65 -24.54 27.55
N VAL A 421 -33.24 -23.38 27.25
CA VAL A 421 -34.68 -23.29 26.93
C VAL A 421 -35.00 -24.03 25.64
N ALA A 422 -34.20 -23.84 24.58
CA ALA A 422 -34.39 -24.54 23.32
C ALA A 422 -34.21 -26.06 23.48
N GLU A 423 -33.24 -26.48 24.30
CA GLU A 423 -33.00 -27.89 24.64
C GLU A 423 -34.17 -28.46 25.45
N ALA A 424 -34.69 -27.74 26.45
CA ALA A 424 -35.83 -28.19 27.24
C ALA A 424 -37.08 -28.41 26.37
N ILE A 425 -37.37 -27.46 25.45
CA ILE A 425 -38.48 -27.59 24.49
C ILE A 425 -38.28 -28.82 23.59
N TYR A 426 -37.04 -29.04 23.12
CA TYR A 426 -36.70 -30.21 22.31
C TYR A 426 -36.91 -31.52 23.08
N VAL A 427 -36.43 -31.61 24.32
CA VAL A 427 -36.57 -32.79 25.19
C VAL A 427 -38.04 -33.05 25.52
N GLU A 428 -38.83 -32.02 25.83
CA GLU A 428 -40.28 -32.15 26.09
C GLU A 428 -41.03 -32.70 24.86
N HIS A 429 -40.78 -32.13 23.68
CA HIS A 429 -41.37 -32.64 22.44
C HIS A 429 -40.93 -34.08 22.16
N ARG A 430 -39.66 -34.41 22.44
CA ARG A 430 -39.14 -35.75 22.25
C ARG A 430 -39.79 -36.77 23.17
N THR A 431 -39.96 -36.43 24.46
CA THR A 431 -40.66 -37.30 25.42
C THR A 431 -42.13 -37.49 25.04
N ALA A 432 -42.78 -36.47 24.49
CA ALA A 432 -44.16 -36.56 23.99
C ALA A 432 -44.29 -37.44 22.73
N THR A 433 -43.29 -37.40 21.83
CA THR A 433 -43.30 -38.16 20.56
C THR A 433 -42.70 -39.56 20.67
N GLY A 434 -41.96 -39.86 21.75
CA GLY A 434 -41.35 -41.16 22.00
C GLY A 434 -40.17 -41.51 21.10
N ARG A 435 -39.58 -40.53 20.39
CA ARG A 435 -38.34 -40.72 19.62
C ARG A 435 -37.13 -40.74 20.56
N GLU A 436 -36.09 -41.50 20.22
CA GLU A 436 -34.87 -41.63 21.03
C GLU A 436 -33.66 -41.13 20.24
N ASP A 437 -32.89 -40.21 20.82
CA ASP A 437 -31.64 -39.72 20.24
C ASP A 437 -30.43 -40.52 20.71
N TRP A 438 -29.32 -40.31 20.00
CA TRP A 438 -28.02 -40.89 20.34
C TRP A 438 -27.66 -40.72 21.82
N ASP A 439 -27.87 -39.55 22.43
CA ASP A 439 -27.51 -39.32 23.84
C ASP A 439 -28.28 -40.19 24.84
N VAL A 440 -29.52 -40.55 24.53
CA VAL A 440 -30.30 -41.42 25.42
C VAL A 440 -30.06 -42.88 25.11
N ILE A 441 -29.79 -43.21 23.85
CA ILE A 441 -29.35 -44.55 23.46
C ILE A 441 -27.97 -44.83 24.07
N SER A 442 -27.03 -43.90 23.98
CA SER A 442 -25.67 -44.01 24.49
C SER A 442 -25.69 -44.12 26.01
N LYS A 443 -26.40 -43.24 26.74
CA LYS A 443 -26.56 -43.36 28.19
C LYS A 443 -27.18 -44.70 28.58
N ARG A 444 -28.25 -45.14 27.90
CA ARG A 444 -28.88 -46.43 28.20
C ARG A 444 -27.98 -47.65 27.93
N LEU A 445 -27.20 -47.61 26.86
CA LEU A 445 -26.34 -48.73 26.45
C LEU A 445 -24.99 -48.75 27.20
N LEU A 446 -24.48 -47.57 27.56
CA LEU A 446 -23.22 -47.38 28.30
C LEU A 446 -23.43 -47.42 29.82
N GLU A 447 -24.65 -47.22 30.33
CA GLU A 447 -25.06 -47.64 31.69
C GLU A 447 -25.07 -49.18 31.80
N ILE A 448 -23.90 -49.79 31.58
CA ILE A 448 -23.65 -51.16 31.99
C ILE A 448 -23.64 -51.15 33.51
N LYS A 449 -24.78 -51.51 34.11
CA LYS A 449 -24.86 -51.81 35.55
C LYS A 449 -23.70 -52.76 35.90
N PRO A 450 -22.86 -52.46 36.91
CA PRO A 450 -21.86 -53.42 37.34
C PRO A 450 -22.59 -54.73 37.67
N PRO A 451 -22.02 -55.90 37.32
CA PRO A 451 -22.67 -57.16 37.57
C PRO A 451 -23.01 -57.24 39.06
N ARG A 452 -24.31 -57.39 39.37
CA ARG A 452 -24.79 -57.58 40.75
C ARG A 452 -23.92 -58.65 41.40
N ARG A 453 -23.12 -58.27 42.40
CA ARG A 453 -22.35 -59.21 43.22
C ARG A 453 -23.30 -60.32 43.68
N SER A 454 -23.08 -61.51 43.15
CA SER A 454 -23.79 -62.72 43.52
C SER A 454 -23.46 -63.03 44.99
N TRP A 455 -24.48 -63.43 45.75
CA TRP A 455 -24.45 -63.84 47.17
C TRP A 455 -23.32 -64.84 47.56
N PHE A 456 -22.62 -65.42 46.59
CA PHE A 456 -21.60 -66.46 46.79
C PHE A 456 -20.15 -65.97 46.88
N SER A 457 -19.85 -64.67 46.86
CA SER A 457 -18.48 -64.18 47.12
C SER A 457 -18.28 -63.81 48.60
N PHE A 458 -18.27 -64.80 49.48
CA PHE A 458 -17.64 -64.67 50.79
C PHE A 458 -16.13 -64.89 50.61
N GLY A 459 -15.33 -63.83 50.78
CA GLY A 459 -13.89 -63.96 50.90
C GLY A 459 -13.08 -63.06 49.97
N ALA A 460 -13.17 -61.74 50.17
CA ALA A 460 -12.06 -60.82 50.03
C ALA A 460 -12.49 -59.53 50.74
N ALA A 461 -11.97 -59.34 51.95
CA ALA A 461 -11.93 -58.05 52.57
C ALA A 461 -10.89 -57.19 51.84
N ASP A 462 -11.11 -55.88 51.94
CA ASP A 462 -10.28 -54.78 51.46
C ASP A 462 -10.42 -54.48 49.96
N GLU A 463 -11.30 -53.54 49.65
CA GLU A 463 -10.85 -52.33 48.96
C GLU A 463 -11.85 -51.21 49.19
N GLU A 464 -11.26 -50.05 49.40
CA GLU A 464 -11.86 -48.80 49.85
C GLU A 464 -13.01 -48.36 48.94
N THR A 465 -13.95 -47.69 49.59
CA THR A 465 -14.95 -46.83 49.00
C THR A 465 -14.29 -45.89 47.97
N GLU A 466 -14.25 -46.27 46.70
CA GLU A 466 -14.21 -45.30 45.62
C GLU A 466 -15.57 -44.60 45.63
N GLU A 467 -15.61 -43.45 46.32
CA GLU A 467 -16.53 -42.39 45.95
C GLU A 467 -16.43 -42.21 44.43
N PRO A 468 -17.56 -42.12 43.68
CA PRO A 468 -17.48 -41.89 42.25
C PRO A 468 -16.65 -40.63 42.08
N ALA A 469 -15.50 -40.78 41.41
CA ALA A 469 -14.58 -39.70 41.13
C ALA A 469 -15.42 -38.49 40.75
N GLU A 470 -15.32 -37.42 41.56
CA GLU A 470 -15.75 -36.09 41.17
C GLU A 470 -15.23 -35.91 39.75
N GLU A 471 -16.15 -35.94 38.78
CA GLU A 471 -15.84 -35.82 37.37
C GLU A 471 -14.96 -34.59 37.26
N ALA A 472 -13.71 -34.80 36.86
CA ALA A 472 -12.65 -33.81 36.91
C ALA A 472 -13.14 -32.47 36.38
N GLU A 473 -13.46 -31.54 37.29
CA GLU A 473 -13.73 -30.14 37.00
C GLU A 473 -12.43 -29.54 36.43
N GLY A 474 -12.20 -29.69 35.13
CA GLY A 474 -11.06 -29.02 34.50
C GLY A 474 -10.55 -29.56 33.18
N THR A 475 -10.96 -30.74 32.71
CA THR A 475 -10.62 -31.14 31.34
C THR A 475 -11.74 -30.71 30.38
N PRO A 476 -11.47 -29.82 29.42
CA PRO A 476 -12.48 -29.46 28.43
C PRO A 476 -12.78 -30.71 27.59
N HIS A 477 -14.02 -31.19 27.69
CA HIS A 477 -14.52 -32.28 26.85
C HIS A 477 -15.02 -31.68 25.53
N TRP A 478 -14.91 -32.44 24.44
CA TRP A 478 -15.39 -32.00 23.14
C TRP A 478 -16.92 -31.89 23.14
N ASN A 479 -17.45 -30.70 22.87
CA ASN A 479 -18.88 -30.41 22.92
C ASN A 479 -19.59 -30.59 21.56
N GLU A 480 -18.98 -31.29 20.59
CA GLU A 480 -19.46 -31.50 19.21
C GLU A 480 -19.67 -30.23 18.36
N ILE A 481 -19.68 -29.05 18.97
CA ILE A 481 -19.90 -27.74 18.34
C ILE A 481 -18.57 -27.12 17.85
N SER A 482 -17.50 -27.24 18.65
CA SER A 482 -16.18 -26.71 18.34
C SER A 482 -15.11 -27.71 18.75
N PHE A 483 -13.98 -27.73 18.03
CA PHE A 483 -12.82 -28.53 18.41
C PHE A 483 -12.14 -27.94 19.66
N LEU A 484 -11.42 -28.80 20.39
CA LEU A 484 -10.60 -28.38 21.52
C LEU A 484 -9.40 -27.58 21.01
N ASP A 485 -9.18 -26.41 21.59
CA ASP A 485 -8.03 -25.57 21.28
C ASP A 485 -6.75 -26.15 21.90
N ALA A 486 -5.61 -25.81 21.29
CA ALA A 486 -4.32 -26.05 21.91
C ALA A 486 -4.16 -25.19 23.17
N GLU A 487 -3.37 -25.66 24.15
CA GLU A 487 -3.08 -24.88 25.34
C GLU A 487 -2.44 -23.53 24.98
N ASP A 488 -2.96 -22.46 25.57
CA ASP A 488 -2.45 -21.11 25.34
C ASP A 488 -0.99 -20.99 25.76
N SER A 489 -0.16 -20.51 24.82
CA SER A 489 1.20 -20.04 25.15
C SER A 489 1.17 -18.95 26.22
N GLY A 490 2.25 -18.78 26.99
CA GLY A 490 2.32 -17.77 28.05
C GLY A 490 2.00 -16.33 27.56
N HIS A 491 2.29 -16.02 26.30
CA HIS A 491 1.94 -14.75 25.67
C HIS A 491 0.46 -14.65 25.29
N ALA A 492 -0.14 -15.74 24.81
CA ALA A 492 -1.58 -15.80 24.48
C ALA A 492 -2.45 -15.64 25.73
N ARG A 493 -2.00 -16.14 26.89
CA ARG A 493 -2.69 -15.92 28.18
C ARG A 493 -2.78 -14.45 28.57
N ASN A 494 -1.76 -13.66 28.24
CA ASN A 494 -1.75 -12.22 28.53
C ASN A 494 -2.57 -11.42 27.50
N ASN A 495 -2.66 -11.90 26.26
CA ASN A 495 -3.42 -11.28 25.17
C ASN A 495 -4.41 -12.27 24.53
N PRO A 496 -5.52 -12.59 25.20
CA PRO A 496 -6.50 -13.54 24.69
C PRO A 496 -7.27 -12.98 23.48
N THR A 497 -7.32 -13.75 22.39
CA THR A 497 -8.08 -13.42 21.17
C THR A 497 -9.56 -13.78 21.29
N TYR A 498 -9.90 -14.76 22.14
CA TYR A 498 -11.25 -15.31 22.33
C TYR A 498 -11.91 -15.86 21.05
N ASP A 499 -11.16 -16.06 19.97
CA ASP A 499 -11.70 -16.42 18.65
C ASP A 499 -12.48 -17.76 18.69
N SER A 500 -11.92 -18.76 19.34
CA SER A 500 -12.56 -20.08 19.45
C SER A 500 -13.85 -20.02 20.27
N ARG A 501 -13.86 -19.26 21.37
CA ARG A 501 -15.08 -19.07 22.18
C ARG A 501 -16.17 -18.34 21.39
N VAL A 502 -15.80 -17.30 20.64
CA VAL A 502 -16.72 -16.57 19.77
C VAL A 502 -17.25 -17.48 18.66
N LYS A 503 -16.42 -18.35 18.07
CA LYS A 503 -16.87 -19.33 17.06
C LYS A 503 -17.86 -20.34 17.64
N GLU A 504 -17.59 -20.87 18.83
CA GLU A 504 -18.49 -21.79 19.52
C GLU A 504 -19.85 -21.14 19.77
N LEU A 505 -19.87 -19.92 20.33
CA LEU A 505 -21.11 -19.18 20.58
C LEU A 505 -21.89 -18.90 19.30
N ARG A 506 -21.20 -18.51 18.23
CA ARG A 506 -21.83 -18.30 16.92
C ARG A 506 -22.47 -19.57 16.37
N ALA A 507 -21.80 -20.72 16.54
CA ALA A 507 -22.29 -22.00 16.03
C ALA A 507 -23.53 -22.52 16.79
N ARG A 508 -23.79 -22.05 18.01
CA ARG A 508 -24.98 -22.41 18.78
C ARG A 508 -26.28 -21.85 18.18
N PHE A 509 -26.27 -20.63 17.62
CA PHE A 509 -27.48 -20.01 17.05
C PHE A 509 -28.18 -20.83 15.95
N PRO A 510 -27.49 -21.32 14.89
CA PRO A 510 -28.13 -22.16 13.89
C PRO A 510 -28.62 -23.49 14.47
N LEU A 511 -27.86 -24.10 15.39
CA LEU A 511 -28.26 -25.35 16.04
C LEU A 511 -29.53 -25.20 16.90
N MET A 512 -29.70 -24.06 17.59
CA MET A 512 -30.95 -23.77 18.31
C MET A 512 -32.14 -23.65 17.34
N ARG A 513 -31.95 -22.99 16.21
CA ARG A 513 -33.00 -22.88 15.18
C ARG A 513 -33.35 -24.24 14.59
N ASP A 514 -32.36 -25.10 14.32
CA ASP A 514 -32.60 -26.44 13.81
C ASP A 514 -33.40 -27.29 14.80
N LYS A 515 -33.11 -27.20 16.10
CA LYS A 515 -33.90 -27.87 17.15
C LYS A 515 -35.35 -27.37 17.19
N LEU A 516 -35.57 -26.05 17.12
CA LEU A 516 -36.92 -25.48 17.09
C LEU A 516 -37.69 -25.87 15.81
N ASN A 517 -37.01 -25.91 14.66
CA ASN A 517 -37.60 -26.37 13.41
C ASN A 517 -38.01 -27.85 13.48
N LEU A 518 -37.25 -28.72 14.15
CA LEU A 518 -37.60 -30.13 14.37
C LEU A 518 -38.82 -30.30 15.28
N VAL A 519 -39.01 -29.41 16.26
CA VAL A 519 -40.12 -29.47 17.22
C VAL A 519 -41.41 -28.94 16.63
N PHE A 520 -41.35 -27.79 15.95
CA PHE A 520 -42.54 -27.06 15.51
C PHE A 520 -42.85 -27.20 14.02
N GLU A 521 -41.96 -27.78 13.22
CA GLU A 521 -42.10 -27.95 11.76
C GLU A 521 -42.55 -26.63 11.08
N GLU A 522 -43.69 -26.63 10.37
CA GLU A 522 -44.28 -25.45 9.73
C GLU A 522 -45.20 -24.63 10.66
N THR A 523 -45.46 -25.11 11.88
CA THR A 523 -46.35 -24.40 12.82
C THR A 523 -45.61 -23.32 13.59
N ASN A 524 -46.25 -22.16 13.74
CA ASN A 524 -45.71 -21.00 14.47
C ASN A 524 -46.53 -20.70 15.72
N PRO A 525 -46.44 -21.53 16.77
CA PRO A 525 -47.09 -21.23 18.04
C PRO A 525 -46.42 -20.04 18.75
N GLU A 526 -47.15 -19.40 19.66
CA GLU A 526 -46.67 -18.22 20.42
C GLU A 526 -45.32 -18.47 21.10
N LEU A 527 -45.13 -19.66 21.68
CA LEU A 527 -43.89 -20.06 22.33
C LEU A 527 -42.69 -20.09 21.36
N ARG A 528 -42.87 -20.58 20.13
CA ARG A 528 -41.82 -20.55 19.09
C ARG A 528 -41.46 -19.11 18.74
N MET A 529 -42.45 -18.26 18.54
CA MET A 529 -42.24 -16.85 18.19
C MET A 529 -41.44 -16.10 19.27
N ILE A 530 -41.70 -16.37 20.55
CA ILE A 530 -40.96 -15.75 21.66
C ILE A 530 -39.49 -16.18 21.65
N VAL A 531 -39.21 -17.48 21.48
CA VAL A 531 -37.85 -18.01 21.48
C VAL A 531 -37.10 -17.55 20.23
N ASP A 532 -37.72 -17.61 19.04
CA ASP A 532 -37.13 -17.14 17.78
C ASP A 532 -36.77 -15.65 17.83
N ASN A 533 -37.68 -14.80 18.35
CA ASN A 533 -37.40 -13.37 18.54
C ASN A 533 -36.21 -13.14 19.48
N ARG A 534 -36.07 -13.96 20.54
CA ARG A 534 -34.95 -13.86 21.47
C ARG A 534 -33.64 -14.31 20.84
N ILE A 535 -33.66 -15.39 20.07
CA ILE A 535 -32.52 -15.89 19.30
C ILE A 535 -32.06 -14.83 18.29
N GLU A 536 -32.98 -14.24 17.52
CA GLU A 536 -32.68 -13.20 16.54
C GLU A 536 -32.08 -11.94 17.20
N PHE A 537 -32.66 -11.50 18.32
CA PHE A 537 -32.10 -10.39 19.10
C PHE A 537 -30.66 -10.69 19.56
N LEU A 538 -30.43 -11.85 20.20
CA LEU A 538 -29.10 -12.21 20.70
C LEU A 538 -28.09 -12.39 19.56
N GLU A 539 -28.49 -12.99 18.44
CA GLU A 539 -27.63 -13.14 17.27
C GLU A 539 -27.24 -11.77 16.69
N SER A 540 -28.18 -10.81 16.66
CA SER A 540 -27.91 -9.45 16.18
C SER A 540 -26.92 -8.69 17.07
N GLU A 541 -27.11 -8.75 18.40
CA GLU A 541 -26.20 -8.13 19.37
C GLU A 541 -24.84 -8.83 19.40
N PHE A 542 -24.83 -10.16 19.27
CA PHE A 542 -23.59 -10.92 19.14
C PHE A 542 -22.80 -10.53 17.88
N ASN A 543 -23.48 -10.36 16.74
CA ASN A 543 -22.84 -9.91 15.51
C ASN A 543 -22.31 -8.48 15.62
N ARG A 544 -23.01 -7.61 16.37
CA ARG A 544 -22.54 -6.26 16.70
C ARG A 544 -21.29 -6.31 17.59
N PHE A 545 -21.28 -7.14 18.63
CA PHE A 545 -20.13 -7.36 19.50
C PHE A 545 -18.93 -7.92 18.72
N ALA A 546 -19.13 -8.95 17.90
CA ALA A 546 -18.08 -9.52 17.04
C ALA A 546 -17.55 -8.52 16.00
N ALA A 547 -18.33 -7.49 15.64
CA ALA A 547 -17.89 -6.40 14.78
C ALA A 547 -16.98 -5.39 15.51
N GLN A 548 -17.02 -5.31 16.84
CA GLN A 548 -16.12 -4.44 17.62
C GLN A 548 -14.66 -4.91 17.57
N ILE A 549 -13.75 -3.98 17.84
CA ILE A 549 -12.31 -4.27 17.90
C ILE A 549 -12.04 -4.93 19.25
N ASN A 550 -11.25 -6.02 19.26
CA ASN A 550 -10.82 -6.64 20.50
C ASN A 550 -9.78 -5.73 21.21
N PRO A 551 -10.07 -5.21 22.42
CA PRO A 551 -9.13 -4.34 23.15
C PRO A 551 -7.81 -5.01 23.56
N PHE A 552 -7.74 -6.34 23.56
CA PHE A 552 -6.48 -7.08 23.81
C PHE A 552 -5.49 -6.97 22.65
N HIS A 553 -5.96 -6.63 21.45
CA HIS A 553 -5.09 -6.36 20.30
C HIS A 553 -4.63 -4.90 20.24
N LEU A 554 -5.18 -4.03 21.10
CA LEU A 554 -4.81 -2.63 21.19
C LEU A 554 -3.62 -2.45 22.14
N GLN A 555 -2.75 -1.53 21.74
CA GLN A 555 -1.67 -0.99 22.55
C GLN A 555 -1.86 0.53 22.70
N PRO A 556 -1.29 1.18 23.72
CA PRO A 556 -1.38 2.63 23.92
C PRO A 556 -0.92 3.38 22.66
N GLY A 557 -1.75 4.31 22.21
CA GLY A 557 -1.62 4.81 20.85
C GLY A 557 -2.80 5.61 20.31
N VAL A 558 -2.66 5.97 19.04
CA VAL A 558 -3.73 6.51 18.21
C VAL A 558 -4.40 5.36 17.46
N LEU A 559 -5.68 5.13 17.76
CA LEU A 559 -6.56 4.28 16.98
C LEU A 559 -7.22 5.11 15.87
N VAL A 560 -7.08 4.66 14.63
CA VAL A 560 -7.82 5.16 13.48
C VAL A 560 -8.79 4.06 13.05
N ASP A 561 -10.07 4.22 13.38
CA ASP A 561 -11.15 3.36 12.92
C ASP A 561 -11.80 3.99 11.68
N MET A 562 -11.93 3.23 10.60
CA MET A 562 -12.48 3.72 9.35
C MET A 562 -13.53 2.77 8.81
N ASP A 563 -14.65 3.37 8.43
CA ASP A 563 -15.74 2.70 7.74
C ASP A 563 -15.76 3.20 6.29
N ILE A 564 -15.47 2.31 5.35
CA ILE A 564 -15.42 2.61 3.92
C ILE A 564 -16.50 1.80 3.22
N VAL A 565 -17.31 2.45 2.40
CA VAL A 565 -18.25 1.77 1.49
C VAL A 565 -17.81 2.06 0.08
N SER A 566 -17.64 1.01 -0.71
CA SER A 566 -17.14 1.15 -2.09
C SER A 566 -17.76 0.14 -3.04
N ILE A 567 -17.90 0.54 -4.31
CA ILE A 567 -18.47 -0.31 -5.35
C ILE A 567 -17.41 -1.31 -5.78
N LYS A 568 -17.74 -2.62 -5.78
CA LYS A 568 -16.78 -3.71 -6.04
C LYS A 568 -15.99 -3.54 -7.33
N ARG A 569 -16.65 -3.04 -8.38
CA ARG A 569 -16.06 -2.86 -9.71
C ARG A 569 -15.17 -1.62 -9.82
N LYS A 570 -15.51 -0.54 -9.10
CA LYS A 570 -14.86 0.77 -9.25
C LYS A 570 -13.75 0.97 -8.21
N SER A 571 -13.98 0.50 -6.98
CA SER A 571 -13.04 0.54 -5.84
C SER A 571 -12.33 1.89 -5.63
N ALA A 572 -12.97 2.99 -6.05
CA ALA A 572 -12.31 4.29 -6.10
C ALA A 572 -12.05 4.85 -4.70
N THR A 573 -13.06 4.83 -3.83
CA THR A 573 -12.93 5.30 -2.45
C THR A 573 -11.94 4.44 -1.67
N MET A 574 -11.95 3.13 -1.91
CA MET A 574 -10.99 2.20 -1.32
C MET A 574 -9.53 2.55 -1.66
N MET A 575 -9.23 2.76 -2.95
CA MET A 575 -7.87 3.06 -3.41
C MET A 575 -7.40 4.45 -2.98
N ASN A 576 -8.27 5.46 -3.08
CA ASN A 576 -7.93 6.81 -2.62
C ASN A 576 -7.67 6.82 -1.11
N MET A 577 -8.45 6.08 -0.33
CA MET A 577 -8.28 5.98 1.10
C MET A 577 -6.98 5.26 1.50
N ALA A 578 -6.57 4.25 0.73
CA ALA A 578 -5.26 3.62 0.92
C ALA A 578 -4.12 4.63 0.77
N ASN A 579 -4.18 5.52 -0.23
CA ASN A 579 -3.19 6.56 -0.42
C ASN A 579 -3.19 7.57 0.74
N VAL A 580 -4.38 8.03 1.16
CA VAL A 580 -4.56 8.91 2.32
C VAL A 580 -3.93 8.30 3.57
N LEU A 581 -4.17 7.01 3.83
CA LEU A 581 -3.64 6.31 4.99
C LEU A 581 -2.13 6.20 4.96
N ASN A 582 -1.53 5.84 3.82
CA ASN A 582 -0.07 5.73 3.74
C ASN A 582 0.61 7.08 3.93
N GLU A 583 0.06 8.15 3.37
CA GLU A 583 0.55 9.51 3.59
C GLU A 583 0.37 9.93 5.05
N PHE A 584 -0.79 9.63 5.65
CA PHE A 584 -1.07 9.94 7.04
C PHE A 584 -0.10 9.24 7.98
N LEU A 585 0.09 7.92 7.83
CA LEU A 585 1.03 7.15 8.63
C LEU A 585 2.46 7.69 8.49
N SER A 586 2.89 8.07 7.27
CA SER A 586 4.20 8.70 7.07
C SER A 586 4.33 10.09 7.72
N ALA A 587 3.22 10.80 7.90
CA ALA A 587 3.20 12.14 8.49
C ALA A 587 3.16 12.13 10.01
N ILE A 588 2.60 11.09 10.64
CA ILE A 588 2.47 11.00 12.10
C ILE A 588 3.46 10.02 12.75
N SER A 589 3.93 9.01 12.02
CA SER A 589 4.85 7.99 12.50
C SER A 589 6.28 8.31 12.10
N MET A 590 7.22 8.12 13.02
CA MET A 590 8.66 8.11 12.73
C MET A 590 9.11 6.87 11.93
N GLY A 591 8.19 5.91 11.69
CA GLY A 591 8.46 4.59 11.13
C GLY A 591 9.00 3.63 12.20
N PHE A 592 8.78 2.33 12.01
CA PHE A 592 9.34 1.30 12.89
C PHE A 592 10.87 1.22 12.72
N LYS A 593 11.61 1.78 13.67
CA LYS A 593 13.08 1.70 13.72
C LYS A 593 13.51 0.41 14.43
N ASP A 594 13.34 -0.73 13.78
CA ASP A 594 13.97 -1.95 14.28
C ASP A 594 15.45 -1.95 13.92
N SER A 595 16.32 -1.90 14.93
CA SER A 595 17.75 -2.11 14.75
C SER A 595 18.04 -3.48 14.12
N ALA A 596 17.17 -4.48 14.32
CA ALA A 596 17.30 -5.80 13.71
C ALA A 596 16.91 -5.83 12.21
N PHE A 597 15.91 -5.05 11.76
CA PHE A 597 15.61 -4.93 10.32
C PHE A 597 16.60 -4.03 9.58
N ALA A 598 17.25 -3.07 10.24
CA ALA A 598 18.30 -2.26 9.62
C ALA A 598 19.52 -3.13 9.22
N GLU A 599 19.82 -4.20 9.95
CA GLU A 599 20.80 -5.21 9.52
C GLU A 599 20.25 -6.10 8.39
N PHE A 600 18.95 -6.37 8.37
CA PHE A 600 18.30 -7.20 7.36
C PHE A 600 18.12 -6.47 6.01
N SER A 601 17.89 -5.16 6.01
CA SER A 601 17.82 -4.33 4.79
C SER A 601 19.19 -4.25 4.10
N ARG A 602 20.28 -4.17 4.89
CA ARG A 602 21.67 -4.31 4.40
C ARG A 602 21.98 -5.69 3.82
N ARG A 603 21.26 -6.74 4.24
CA ARG A 603 21.39 -8.10 3.67
C ARG A 603 20.53 -8.34 2.43
N ARG A 604 19.38 -7.65 2.28
CA ARG A 604 18.55 -7.71 1.06
C ARG A 604 19.01 -6.77 -0.05
N SER A 605 19.89 -5.79 0.22
CA SER A 605 20.64 -5.11 -0.83
C SER A 605 21.72 -6.02 -1.42
N THR A 606 21.27 -7.08 -2.11
CA THR A 606 22.01 -7.63 -3.24
C THR A 606 21.59 -6.89 -4.51
N GLU A 607 21.58 -5.56 -4.46
CA GLU A 607 22.04 -4.83 -5.63
C GLU A 607 23.50 -5.26 -5.82
N ARG A 608 23.76 -5.97 -6.92
CA ARG A 608 25.14 -6.30 -7.30
C ARG A 608 25.95 -5.00 -7.32
N LYS A 609 26.99 -4.94 -6.48
CA LYS A 609 28.04 -3.91 -6.55
C LYS A 609 28.83 -3.91 -7.87
N ASP A 610 28.50 -4.79 -8.82
CA ASP A 610 29.15 -4.90 -10.12
C ASP A 610 28.62 -3.90 -11.18
N LEU A 611 27.65 -3.04 -10.84
CA LEU A 611 27.07 -2.07 -11.79
C LEU A 611 27.57 -0.62 -11.61
N SER A 612 28.46 -0.37 -10.65
CA SER A 612 29.21 0.88 -10.56
C SER A 612 30.65 0.70 -11.06
N GLY A 613 30.81 0.07 -12.22
CA GLY A 613 32.05 0.18 -12.98
C GLY A 613 32.13 1.58 -13.56
N GLU A 614 33.04 2.42 -13.03
CA GLU A 614 33.46 3.62 -13.73
C GLU A 614 33.95 3.23 -15.12
N PHE A 615 33.45 3.90 -16.16
CA PHE A 615 34.04 3.80 -17.50
C PHE A 615 35.43 4.45 -17.44
N GLU A 616 36.46 3.65 -17.19
CA GLU A 616 37.82 4.06 -17.49
C GLU A 616 37.93 4.29 -19.00
N SER A 617 38.16 5.55 -19.38
CA SER A 617 38.41 5.95 -20.74
C SER A 617 39.59 5.15 -21.30
N ALA A 618 39.36 4.45 -22.41
CA ALA A 618 40.36 3.68 -23.12
C ALA A 618 41.54 4.55 -23.60
N THR A 619 42.62 4.60 -22.80
CA THR A 619 43.93 5.14 -23.20
C THR A 619 45.09 4.23 -22.78
N GLY A 620 44.88 2.90 -22.72
CA GLY A 620 45.89 1.94 -22.23
C GLY A 620 46.04 0.65 -23.03
N LEU A 621 45.69 0.63 -24.32
CA LEU A 621 45.72 -0.57 -25.18
C LEU A 621 47.05 -0.74 -25.94
N ALA A 622 48.19 -0.53 -25.28
CA ALA A 622 49.50 -0.62 -25.93
C ALA A 622 50.58 -1.46 -25.20
N GLU A 623 50.29 -2.10 -24.06
CA GLU A 623 51.35 -2.76 -23.26
C GLU A 623 51.12 -4.24 -22.91
N TRP A 624 50.14 -4.92 -23.54
CA TRP A 624 49.77 -6.30 -23.18
C TRP A 624 50.06 -7.33 -24.29
N GLU A 625 51.18 -7.19 -25.01
CA GLU A 625 51.60 -8.18 -26.04
C GLU A 625 52.91 -8.94 -25.72
N GLU A 626 53.52 -8.75 -24.56
CA GLU A 626 54.71 -9.52 -24.16
C GLU A 626 54.55 -10.13 -22.77
N GLN A 627 53.94 -11.32 -22.70
CA GLN A 627 54.30 -12.40 -21.77
C GLN A 627 53.30 -13.54 -21.88
N GLY A 628 53.60 -14.49 -22.76
CA GLY A 628 52.90 -15.75 -22.85
C GLY A 628 53.86 -16.82 -23.32
N GLU A 629 54.58 -17.44 -22.39
CA GLU A 629 55.06 -18.83 -22.50
C GLU A 629 55.67 -19.28 -21.16
N GLU A 630 55.48 -20.57 -20.86
CA GLU A 630 55.87 -21.31 -19.65
C GLU A 630 54.89 -21.11 -18.47
N VAL A 631 54.18 -22.12 -17.97
CA VAL A 631 54.69 -23.39 -17.42
C VAL A 631 53.59 -24.47 -17.44
N PHE A 632 53.94 -25.66 -17.91
CA PHE A 632 53.33 -26.94 -17.50
C PHE A 632 54.14 -27.46 -16.31
N GLU A 633 53.50 -27.61 -15.15
CA GLU A 633 53.60 -28.77 -14.24
C GLU A 633 52.46 -28.73 -13.20
#